data_AF-A0A7X7QSE2-F1
#
_entry.id   AF-A0A7X7QSE2-F1
#
_cell.length_a   1.000
_cell.length_b   1.000
_cell.length_c   1.000
_cell.angle_alpha   90.00
_cell.angle_beta   90.00
_cell.angle_gamma   90.00
#
_symmetry.space_group_name_H-M   'P 1'
#
loop_
_entity.id
_entity.type
_entity.pdbx_description
1 polymer ?
#
loop_
_entity_poly.entity_id
_entity_poly.type
_entity_poly.pdbx_seq_one_letter_code
_entity_poly.pdbx_strand_id
1 'polypeptide(L)'
;MDPLTKIEVFEVDPIVAEVLCWLVEDTNRLWENWQLSLNNMKRQLRRKGLPFDQAPTYDKPQDGDTINGTYWKSLNEMALLLRSSIESYLRGEKNRPTETIRSECQRMLDLVDRILGEAADWLGVKNVEDAPAVSSERLKGLLKSFLDDLEGIAAAHPELYDTDVGDQLSEALVRHYVKASKRTRLPHSFGMFSEEANTKVRDALLKFISKAKKIAAEEGINEPRSRLSTIQDDSVSTEKGECYDVFFGHLDFI
;
A
#
# COMPACT_ATOMS: atom_id res chain seq x y z
N MET A 1 19.10 -12.18 -31.43
CA MET A 1 19.30 -10.73 -31.65
C MET A 1 18.65 -10.02 -30.47
N ASP A 2 19.42 -9.21 -29.75
CA ASP A 2 19.00 -8.51 -28.54
C ASP A 2 18.22 -7.24 -28.92
N PRO A 3 16.93 -7.11 -28.51
CA PRO A 3 16.10 -5.96 -28.86
C PRO A 3 16.55 -4.63 -28.22
N LEU A 4 17.54 -4.63 -27.33
CA LEU A 4 18.02 -3.42 -26.64
C LEU A 4 19.19 -2.70 -27.34
N THR A 5 19.69 -3.20 -28.47
CA THR A 5 20.97 -2.70 -29.04
C THR A 5 20.86 -1.59 -30.10
N LYS A 6 19.69 -0.97 -30.28
CA LYS A 6 19.52 0.19 -31.18
C LYS A 6 18.73 1.29 -30.51
N ILE A 7 19.40 2.02 -29.63
CA ILE A 7 18.98 3.37 -29.25
C ILE A 7 19.91 4.32 -29.99
N GLU A 8 19.39 5.00 -31.01
CA GLU A 8 20.09 6.11 -31.65
C GLU A 8 20.25 7.22 -30.61
N VAL A 9 21.48 7.70 -30.41
CA VAL A 9 21.79 8.77 -29.45
C VAL A 9 21.28 10.08 -30.07
N PHE A 10 20.08 10.50 -29.66
CA PHE A 10 19.57 11.84 -29.95
C PHE A 10 20.34 12.86 -29.07
N GLU A 11 20.56 14.07 -29.59
CA GLU A 11 20.98 15.21 -28.76
C GLU A 11 19.81 15.54 -27.82
N VAL A 12 19.84 14.96 -26.63
CA VAL A 12 18.89 15.22 -25.57
C VAL A 12 19.36 16.44 -24.78
N ASP A 13 18.45 17.37 -24.50
CA ASP A 13 18.68 18.49 -23.58
C ASP A 13 19.35 17.96 -22.28
N PRO A 14 20.44 18.55 -21.78
CA PRO A 14 21.18 18.03 -20.63
C PRO A 14 20.32 17.76 -19.40
N ILE A 15 19.25 18.55 -19.18
CA ILE A 15 18.32 18.38 -18.07
C ILE A 15 17.43 17.15 -18.31
N VAL A 16 17.02 16.93 -19.56
CA VAL A 16 16.25 15.74 -19.95
C VAL A 16 17.15 14.49 -19.90
N ALA A 17 18.42 14.59 -20.27
CA ALA A 17 19.38 13.50 -20.14
C ALA A 17 19.62 13.14 -18.67
N GLU A 18 19.70 14.12 -17.78
CA GLU A 18 19.87 13.89 -16.33
C GLU A 18 18.62 13.26 -15.70
N VAL A 19 17.42 13.73 -16.06
CA VAL A 19 16.15 13.14 -15.60
C VAL A 19 15.93 11.74 -16.19
N LEU A 20 16.27 11.53 -17.46
CA LEU A 20 16.23 10.20 -18.07
C LEU A 20 17.28 9.28 -17.45
N CYS A 21 18.49 9.76 -17.14
CA CYS A 21 19.48 8.96 -16.42
C CYS A 21 18.98 8.60 -15.03
N TRP A 22 18.36 9.51 -14.29
CA TRP A 22 17.80 9.21 -12.97
C TRP A 22 16.62 8.22 -13.04
N LEU A 23 15.70 8.43 -13.98
CA LEU A 23 14.59 7.49 -14.24
C LEU A 23 15.10 6.14 -14.73
N VAL A 24 16.09 6.12 -15.62
CA VAL A 24 16.70 4.89 -16.14
C VAL A 24 17.50 4.20 -15.05
N GLU A 25 18.20 4.91 -14.16
CA GLU A 25 18.91 4.32 -13.03
C GLU A 25 17.95 3.71 -12.01
N ASP A 26 16.88 4.42 -11.63
CA ASP A 26 15.90 3.88 -10.68
C ASP A 26 15.06 2.77 -11.33
N THR A 27 14.68 2.91 -12.60
CA THR A 27 14.00 1.85 -13.38
C THR A 27 14.92 0.66 -13.63
N ASN A 28 16.22 0.85 -13.87
CA ASN A 28 17.21 -0.22 -14.00
C ASN A 28 17.42 -0.91 -12.66
N ARG A 29 17.47 -0.17 -11.56
CA ARG A 29 17.57 -0.76 -10.22
C ARG A 29 16.32 -1.58 -9.89
N LEU A 30 15.14 -1.06 -10.22
CA LEU A 30 13.87 -1.79 -10.08
C LEU A 30 13.84 -3.02 -11.01
N TRP A 31 14.33 -2.89 -12.24
CA TRP A 31 14.44 -3.99 -13.21
C TRP A 31 15.44 -5.06 -12.79
N GLU A 32 16.61 -4.69 -12.26
CA GLU A 32 17.61 -5.61 -11.71
C GLU A 32 17.07 -6.34 -10.49
N ASN A 33 16.39 -5.63 -9.59
CA ASN A 33 15.71 -6.23 -8.44
C ASN A 33 14.59 -7.19 -8.88
N TRP A 34 13.85 -6.82 -9.92
CA TRP A 34 12.82 -7.65 -10.53
C TRP A 34 13.42 -8.89 -11.21
N GLN A 35 14.47 -8.74 -12.00
CA GLN A 35 15.19 -9.86 -12.62
C GLN A 35 15.80 -10.79 -11.57
N LEU A 36 16.35 -10.25 -10.48
CA LEU A 36 16.86 -11.03 -9.37
C LEU A 36 15.74 -11.82 -8.69
N SER A 37 14.59 -11.19 -8.49
CA SER A 37 13.39 -11.83 -7.93
C SER A 37 12.86 -12.95 -8.83
N LEU A 38 12.76 -12.69 -10.14
CA LEU A 38 12.42 -13.70 -11.14
C LEU A 38 13.44 -14.84 -11.20
N ASN A 39 14.73 -14.55 -11.12
CA ASN A 39 15.78 -15.57 -11.14
C ASN A 39 15.75 -16.44 -9.87
N ASN A 40 15.46 -15.84 -8.72
CA ASN A 40 15.25 -16.56 -7.48
C ASN A 40 14.01 -17.47 -7.56
N MET A 41 12.92 -16.98 -8.15
CA MET A 41 11.72 -17.76 -8.42
C MET A 41 12.02 -18.95 -9.35
N LYS A 42 12.71 -18.71 -10.48
CA LYS A 42 13.17 -19.77 -11.40
C LYS A 42 14.01 -20.82 -10.67
N ARG A 43 14.91 -20.42 -9.77
CA ARG A 43 15.71 -21.34 -8.94
C ARG A 43 14.86 -22.16 -7.99
N GLN A 44 13.87 -21.55 -7.33
CA GLN A 44 12.96 -22.28 -6.43
C GLN A 44 12.11 -23.30 -7.19
N LEU A 45 11.56 -22.93 -8.35
CA LEU A 45 10.80 -23.83 -9.22
C LEU A 45 11.65 -25.02 -9.68
N ARG A 46 12.88 -24.78 -10.12
CA ARG A 46 13.83 -25.85 -10.47
C ARG A 46 14.16 -26.78 -9.31
N ARG A 47 14.34 -26.25 -8.09
CA ARG A 47 14.57 -27.06 -6.87
C ARG A 47 13.38 -27.98 -6.56
N LYS A 48 12.17 -27.56 -6.91
CA LYS A 48 10.94 -28.35 -6.79
C LYS A 48 10.71 -29.32 -7.96
N GLY A 49 11.63 -29.39 -8.93
CA GLY A 49 11.50 -30.25 -10.11
C GLY A 49 10.44 -29.76 -11.12
N LEU A 50 10.03 -28.49 -11.03
CA LEU A 50 8.99 -27.91 -11.88
C LEU A 50 9.63 -27.24 -13.11
N PRO A 51 9.30 -27.68 -14.35
CA PRO A 51 9.78 -27.04 -15.57
C PRO A 51 9.12 -25.66 -15.78
N PHE A 52 9.88 -24.70 -16.32
CA PHE A 52 9.45 -23.30 -16.51
C PHE A 52 8.75 -23.07 -17.86
N ASP A 53 9.10 -23.90 -18.84
CA ASP A 53 8.73 -23.89 -20.25
C ASP A 53 7.50 -24.77 -20.57
N GLN A 54 7.01 -25.50 -19.57
CA GLN A 54 5.74 -26.21 -19.57
C GLN A 54 5.01 -25.91 -18.27
N ALA A 55 4.72 -24.63 -18.02
CA ALA A 55 3.77 -24.29 -16.96
C ALA A 55 2.48 -25.08 -17.27
N PRO A 56 2.07 -26.03 -16.41
CA PRO A 56 0.84 -26.75 -16.66
C PRO A 56 -0.28 -25.71 -16.73
N THR A 57 -1.22 -25.88 -17.65
CA THR A 57 -2.57 -25.36 -17.45
C THR A 57 -3.08 -26.03 -16.18
N TYR A 58 -2.75 -25.46 -15.03
CA TYR A 58 -3.29 -25.89 -13.76
C TYR A 58 -4.76 -25.48 -13.76
N ASP A 59 -5.62 -26.45 -13.49
CA ASP A 59 -6.92 -26.12 -12.92
C ASP A 59 -6.68 -25.23 -11.69
N LYS A 60 -7.53 -24.21 -11.53
CA LYS A 60 -7.50 -23.23 -10.44
C LYS A 60 -6.95 -23.83 -9.14
N PRO A 61 -5.96 -23.21 -8.49
CA PRO A 61 -5.44 -23.72 -7.24
C PRO A 61 -6.56 -23.79 -6.20
N GLN A 62 -6.76 -24.98 -5.62
CA GLN A 62 -7.58 -25.14 -4.43
C GLN A 62 -6.86 -24.49 -3.24
N ASP A 63 -7.64 -23.85 -2.38
CA ASP A 63 -7.23 -22.99 -1.28
C ASP A 63 -5.94 -23.42 -0.53
N GLY A 64 -4.97 -22.50 -0.38
CA GLY A 64 -3.93 -22.64 0.66
C GLY A 64 -2.51 -22.12 0.39
N ASP A 65 -2.11 -21.81 -0.84
CA ASP A 65 -0.71 -21.45 -1.12
C ASP A 65 -0.42 -19.94 -0.91
N THR A 66 0.06 -19.59 0.29
CA THR A 66 0.47 -18.23 0.72
C THR A 66 1.65 -17.63 -0.07
N ILE A 67 2.37 -18.47 -0.82
CA ILE A 67 3.51 -18.06 -1.64
C ILE A 67 3.05 -17.11 -2.76
N ASN A 68 1.92 -17.40 -3.42
CA ASN A 68 1.45 -16.59 -4.55
C ASN A 68 0.95 -15.21 -4.13
N GLY A 69 0.27 -15.10 -2.99
CA GLY A 69 -0.25 -13.82 -2.48
C GLY A 69 0.86 -12.83 -2.11
N THR A 70 1.95 -13.31 -1.50
CA THR A 70 3.08 -12.44 -1.12
C THR A 70 3.83 -11.92 -2.34
N TYR A 71 4.06 -12.78 -3.34
CA TYR A 71 4.74 -12.37 -4.59
C TYR A 71 3.88 -11.44 -5.45
N TRP A 72 2.57 -11.72 -5.58
CA TRP A 72 1.64 -10.82 -6.26
C TRP A 72 1.65 -9.43 -5.64
N LYS A 73 1.56 -9.39 -4.31
CA LYS A 73 1.57 -8.14 -3.56
C LYS A 73 2.83 -7.32 -3.83
N SER A 74 4.01 -7.93 -3.78
CA SER A 74 5.27 -7.21 -4.08
C SER A 74 5.36 -6.73 -5.54
N LEU A 75 4.91 -7.55 -6.50
CA LEU A 75 4.86 -7.17 -7.92
C LEU A 75 3.90 -6.00 -8.14
N ASN A 76 2.72 -6.06 -7.54
CA ASN A 76 1.71 -5.02 -7.63
C ASN A 76 2.19 -3.71 -6.98
N GLU A 77 2.78 -3.78 -5.79
CA GLU A 77 3.32 -2.61 -5.10
C GLU A 77 4.43 -1.91 -5.91
N MET A 78 5.35 -2.67 -6.52
CA MET A 78 6.39 -2.11 -7.40
C MET A 78 5.80 -1.44 -8.64
N ALA A 79 4.81 -2.09 -9.27
CA ALA A 79 4.16 -1.54 -10.45
C ALA A 79 3.36 -0.26 -10.14
N LEU A 80 2.66 -0.21 -9.00
CA LEU A 80 1.95 0.98 -8.54
C LEU A 80 2.91 2.14 -8.24
N LEU A 81 4.07 1.87 -7.64
CA LEU A 81 5.09 2.89 -7.40
C LEU A 81 5.63 3.45 -8.72
N LEU A 82 5.99 2.58 -9.67
CA LEU A 82 6.49 2.99 -10.97
C LEU A 82 5.45 3.81 -11.75
N ARG A 83 4.18 3.36 -11.75
CA ARG A 83 3.05 4.08 -12.35
C ARG A 83 2.87 5.47 -11.73
N SER A 84 2.84 5.56 -10.41
CA SER A 84 2.70 6.83 -9.69
C SER A 84 3.83 7.82 -10.02
N SER A 85 5.08 7.34 -10.08
CA SER A 85 6.23 8.16 -10.46
C SER A 85 6.13 8.69 -11.90
N ILE A 86 5.72 7.84 -12.85
CA ILE A 86 5.54 8.25 -14.25
C ILE A 86 4.37 9.24 -14.38
N GLU A 87 3.24 9.00 -13.72
CA GLU A 87 2.07 9.87 -13.76
C GLU A 87 2.32 11.25 -13.10
N SER A 88 3.07 11.30 -11.98
CA SER A 88 3.51 12.57 -11.37
C SER A 88 4.41 13.35 -12.32
N TYR A 89 5.33 12.67 -13.01
CA TYR A 89 6.18 13.28 -14.02
C TYR A 89 5.36 13.84 -15.20
N LEU A 90 4.39 13.07 -15.71
CA LEU A 90 3.51 13.48 -16.82
C LEU A 90 2.62 14.68 -16.47
N ARG A 91 2.17 14.79 -15.21
CA ARG A 91 1.39 15.94 -14.72
C ARG A 91 2.20 17.24 -14.68
N GLY A 92 3.53 17.14 -14.80
CA GLY A 92 4.40 18.30 -14.90
C GLY A 92 4.48 19.10 -13.60
N GLU A 93 4.40 18.43 -12.45
CA GLU A 93 4.50 19.05 -11.11
C GLU A 93 5.82 19.82 -10.90
N LYS A 94 6.83 19.59 -11.75
CA LYS A 94 8.09 20.34 -11.76
C LYS A 94 8.57 20.86 -13.13
N ASN A 95 8.15 20.27 -14.25
CA ASN A 95 8.46 20.72 -15.62
C ASN A 95 7.48 20.05 -16.61
N ARG A 96 7.05 20.76 -17.67
CA ARG A 96 6.22 20.15 -18.73
C ARG A 96 7.09 19.23 -19.62
N PRO A 97 6.81 17.92 -19.70
CA PRO A 97 7.57 17.03 -20.57
C PRO A 97 7.32 17.34 -22.05
N THR A 98 8.34 17.11 -22.88
CA THR A 98 8.18 17.17 -24.34
C THR A 98 7.28 16.03 -24.83
N GLU A 99 6.73 16.16 -26.04
CA GLU A 99 5.86 15.13 -26.62
C GLU A 99 6.58 13.78 -26.76
N THR A 100 7.89 13.80 -27.08
CA THR A 100 8.72 12.60 -27.14
C THR A 100 8.80 11.90 -25.79
N ILE A 101 9.06 12.64 -24.70
CA ILE A 101 9.16 12.04 -23.35
C ILE A 101 7.79 11.52 -22.91
N ARG A 102 6.72 12.26 -23.20
CA ARG A 102 5.34 11.82 -22.92
C ARG A 102 5.04 10.47 -23.58
N SER A 103 5.42 10.31 -24.85
CA SER A 103 5.24 9.07 -25.60
C SER A 103 6.01 7.89 -24.97
N GLU A 104 7.27 8.10 -24.55
CA GLU A 104 8.04 7.03 -23.90
C GLU A 104 7.49 6.68 -22.51
N CYS A 105 7.10 7.67 -21.71
CA CYS A 105 6.43 7.44 -20.42
C CYS A 105 5.12 6.63 -20.60
N GLN A 106 4.34 6.93 -21.64
CA GLN A 106 3.14 6.17 -21.95
C GLN A 106 3.47 4.72 -22.32
N ARG A 107 4.50 4.47 -23.14
CA ARG A 107 4.94 3.10 -23.45
C ARG A 107 5.40 2.32 -22.22
N MET A 108 6.05 3.00 -21.27
CA MET A 108 6.43 2.38 -19.99
C MET A 108 5.21 1.99 -19.16
N LEU A 109 4.18 2.85 -19.08
CA LEU A 109 2.92 2.52 -18.43
C LEU A 109 2.22 1.34 -19.09
N ASP A 110 2.14 1.33 -20.42
CA ASP A 110 1.53 0.23 -21.19
C ASP A 110 2.26 -1.10 -20.95
N LEU A 111 3.60 -1.06 -20.83
CA LEU A 111 4.41 -2.24 -20.50
C LEU A 111 4.16 -2.73 -19.07
N VAL A 112 4.07 -1.82 -18.10
CA VAL A 112 3.75 -2.15 -16.70
C VAL A 112 2.38 -2.80 -16.59
N ASP A 113 1.38 -2.22 -17.24
CA ASP A 113 0.01 -2.76 -17.28
C ASP A 113 -0.04 -4.14 -17.93
N ARG A 114 0.71 -4.33 -19.03
CA ARG A 114 0.83 -5.63 -19.68
C ARG A 114 1.47 -6.68 -18.77
N ILE A 115 2.58 -6.36 -18.10
CA ILE A 115 3.25 -7.28 -17.18
C ILE A 115 2.33 -7.64 -16.02
N LEU A 116 1.62 -6.66 -15.47
CA LEU A 116 0.64 -6.90 -14.42
C LEU A 116 -0.53 -7.76 -14.90
N GLY A 117 -1.05 -7.53 -16.09
CA GLY A 117 -2.11 -8.35 -16.69
C GLY A 117 -1.66 -9.80 -16.89
N GLU A 118 -0.49 -10.01 -17.50
CA GLU A 118 0.08 -11.35 -17.70
C GLU A 118 0.34 -12.07 -16.37
N ALA A 119 0.81 -11.35 -15.34
CA ALA A 119 1.02 -11.90 -14.01
C ALA A 119 -0.31 -12.15 -13.26
N ALA A 120 -1.32 -11.31 -13.44
CA ALA A 120 -2.66 -11.50 -12.88
C ALA A 120 -3.31 -12.77 -13.44
N ASP A 121 -3.26 -12.92 -14.77
CA ASP A 121 -3.75 -14.10 -15.49
C ASP A 121 -3.04 -15.37 -15.03
N TRP A 122 -1.70 -15.31 -14.89
CA TRP A 122 -0.91 -16.45 -14.42
C TRP A 122 -1.25 -16.85 -12.99
N LEU A 123 -1.61 -15.89 -12.13
CA LEU A 123 -1.97 -16.13 -10.74
C LEU A 123 -3.47 -16.34 -10.53
N GLY A 124 -4.29 -16.27 -11.59
CA GLY A 124 -5.75 -16.34 -11.51
C GLY A 124 -6.39 -15.18 -10.75
N VAL A 125 -5.68 -14.05 -10.61
CA VAL A 125 -6.17 -12.83 -9.98
C VAL A 125 -6.94 -12.04 -11.04
N LYS A 126 -8.24 -11.80 -10.81
CA LYS A 126 -9.10 -11.19 -11.84
C LYS A 126 -8.94 -9.68 -11.97
N ASN A 127 -8.49 -8.96 -10.94
CA ASN A 127 -8.15 -7.54 -11.02
C ASN A 127 -6.89 -7.19 -10.21
N VAL A 128 -6.08 -6.27 -10.75
CA VAL A 128 -4.85 -5.78 -10.13
C VAL A 128 -5.08 -5.01 -8.82
N GLU A 129 -6.26 -4.39 -8.70
CA GLU A 129 -6.70 -3.67 -7.51
C GLU A 129 -7.18 -4.61 -6.38
N ASP A 130 -7.43 -5.89 -6.69
CA ASP A 130 -7.90 -6.91 -5.73
C ASP A 130 -6.75 -7.59 -4.98
N ALA A 131 -5.58 -6.96 -4.86
CA ALA A 131 -4.53 -7.48 -3.98
C ALA A 131 -5.14 -7.61 -2.57
N PRO A 132 -5.24 -8.82 -2.00
CA PRO A 132 -6.07 -9.04 -0.84
C PRO A 132 -5.59 -8.14 0.30
N ALA A 133 -6.51 -7.35 0.84
CA ALA A 133 -6.33 -6.70 2.14
C ALA A 133 -5.70 -7.71 3.09
N VAL A 134 -4.75 -7.29 3.91
CA VAL A 134 -4.14 -8.18 4.89
C VAL A 134 -5.21 -8.55 5.91
N SER A 135 -5.90 -9.66 5.67
CA SER A 135 -7.05 -10.09 6.45
C SER A 135 -6.57 -10.71 7.75
N SER A 136 -6.39 -9.87 8.76
CA SER A 136 -6.13 -10.28 10.14
C SER A 136 -7.42 -10.22 10.93
N GLU A 137 -8.00 -11.37 11.26
CA GLU A 137 -9.21 -11.45 12.08
C GLU A 137 -9.01 -10.84 13.47
N ARG A 138 -7.78 -10.94 14.01
CA ARG A 138 -7.41 -10.35 15.29
C ARG A 138 -7.37 -8.83 15.24
N LEU A 139 -6.86 -8.25 14.15
CA LEU A 139 -6.89 -6.80 13.96
C LEU A 139 -8.29 -6.29 13.65
N LYS A 140 -9.10 -7.02 12.87
CA LYS A 140 -10.52 -6.68 12.64
C LYS A 140 -11.29 -6.61 13.96
N GLY A 141 -11.18 -7.63 14.80
CA GLY A 141 -11.82 -7.63 16.12
C GLY A 141 -11.32 -6.50 17.03
N LEU A 142 -10.04 -6.14 16.95
CA LEU A 142 -9.48 -5.03 17.71
C LEU A 142 -9.94 -3.66 17.17
N LEU A 143 -10.02 -3.49 15.85
CA LEU A 143 -10.56 -2.30 15.20
C LEU A 143 -12.02 -2.13 15.59
N LYS A 144 -12.84 -3.19 15.53
CA LYS A 144 -14.23 -3.15 15.97
C LYS A 144 -14.36 -2.63 17.40
N SER A 145 -13.62 -3.21 18.34
CA SER A 145 -13.64 -2.75 19.74
C SER A 145 -13.23 -1.30 19.89
N PHE A 146 -12.33 -0.80 19.05
CA PHE A 146 -11.93 0.60 19.06
C PHE A 146 -13.02 1.52 18.51
N LEU A 147 -13.66 1.14 17.40
CA LEU A 147 -14.80 1.89 16.85
C LEU A 147 -15.99 1.92 17.83
N ASP A 148 -16.29 0.80 18.49
CA ASP A 148 -17.34 0.73 19.51
C ASP A 148 -16.99 1.61 20.73
N ASP A 149 -15.72 1.66 21.16
CA ASP A 149 -15.25 2.57 22.22
C ASP A 149 -15.46 4.04 21.80
N LEU A 150 -15.16 4.40 20.55
CA LEU A 150 -15.37 5.75 20.00
C LEU A 150 -16.87 6.10 19.90
N GLU A 151 -17.71 5.20 19.41
CA GLU A 151 -19.16 5.41 19.34
C GLU A 151 -19.76 5.65 20.74
N GLY A 152 -19.30 4.90 21.74
CA GLY A 152 -19.70 5.11 23.14
C GLY A 152 -19.30 6.49 23.68
N ILE A 153 -18.11 6.99 23.30
CA ILE A 153 -17.67 8.34 23.64
C ILE A 153 -18.55 9.37 22.92
N ALA A 154 -18.80 9.18 21.62
CA ALA A 154 -19.59 10.09 20.80
C ALA A 154 -21.03 10.27 21.30
N ALA A 155 -21.61 9.21 21.87
CA ALA A 155 -22.94 9.26 22.46
C ALA A 155 -23.05 10.23 23.64
N ALA A 156 -21.96 10.44 24.39
CA ALA A 156 -21.89 11.41 25.49
C ALA A 156 -21.24 12.74 25.09
N HIS A 157 -20.41 12.73 24.05
CA HIS A 157 -19.57 13.83 23.59
C HIS A 157 -19.64 13.95 22.05
N PRO A 158 -20.71 14.54 21.49
CA PRO A 158 -20.95 14.61 20.05
C PRO A 158 -19.85 15.33 19.26
N GLU A 159 -19.06 16.18 19.92
CA GLU A 159 -17.91 16.86 19.31
C GLU A 159 -16.85 15.89 18.76
N LEU A 160 -16.92 14.59 19.10
CA LEU A 160 -16.06 13.56 18.48
C LEU A 160 -16.18 13.52 16.95
N TYR A 161 -17.34 13.88 16.40
CA TYR A 161 -17.58 13.91 14.96
C TYR A 161 -17.10 15.20 14.28
N ASP A 162 -16.53 16.15 15.03
CA ASP A 162 -15.97 17.36 14.44
C ASP A 162 -14.73 17.03 13.59
N THR A 163 -14.61 17.70 12.45
CA THR A 163 -13.51 17.47 11.50
C THR A 163 -12.13 17.61 12.16
N ASP A 164 -11.94 18.62 13.01
CA ASP A 164 -10.68 18.86 13.71
C ASP A 164 -10.29 17.70 14.66
N VAL A 165 -11.29 16.99 15.20
CA VAL A 165 -11.08 15.82 16.07
C VAL A 165 -10.70 14.61 15.23
N GLY A 166 -11.40 14.39 14.11
CA GLY A 166 -11.08 13.35 13.14
C GLY A 166 -9.66 13.48 12.57
N ASP A 167 -9.26 14.70 12.21
CA ASP A 167 -7.91 15.00 11.71
C ASP A 167 -6.82 14.68 12.73
N GLN A 168 -7.03 15.02 14.00
CA GLN A 168 -6.08 14.71 15.07
C GLN A 168 -6.02 13.21 15.40
N LEU A 169 -7.16 12.51 15.34
CA LEU A 169 -7.20 11.04 15.47
C LEU A 169 -6.44 10.36 14.32
N SER A 170 -6.69 10.79 13.10
CA SER A 170 -6.00 10.38 11.87
C SER A 170 -4.49 10.56 12.00
N GLU A 171 -4.01 11.76 12.34
CA GLU A 171 -2.59 12.04 12.50
C GLU A 171 -1.95 11.10 13.55
N ALA A 172 -2.65 10.88 14.67
CA ALA A 172 -2.16 10.02 15.73
C ALA A 172 -2.07 8.54 15.30
N LEU A 173 -3.09 8.01 14.59
CA LEU A 173 -3.07 6.67 14.03
C LEU A 173 -1.93 6.50 13.01
N VAL A 174 -1.81 7.44 12.08
CA VAL A 174 -0.76 7.42 11.04
C VAL A 174 0.62 7.42 11.70
N ARG A 175 0.85 8.33 12.66
CA ARG A 175 2.15 8.49 13.30
C ARG A 175 2.55 7.29 14.14
N HIS A 176 1.64 6.78 14.96
CA HIS A 176 1.99 5.84 16.03
C HIS A 176 1.74 4.37 15.67
N TYR A 177 0.76 4.08 14.80
CA TYR A 177 0.49 2.74 14.30
C TYR A 177 1.04 2.55 12.88
N VAL A 178 0.60 3.33 11.90
CA VAL A 178 0.93 3.11 10.47
C VAL A 178 2.42 3.28 10.20
N LYS A 179 3.02 4.39 10.65
CA LYS A 179 4.48 4.65 10.56
C LYS A 179 5.26 4.01 11.70
N ALA A 180 4.57 3.42 12.69
CA ALA A 180 5.13 2.76 13.86
C ALA A 180 6.23 3.57 14.58
N SER A 181 6.07 4.91 14.66
CA SER A 181 7.08 5.77 15.28
C SER A 181 7.46 5.29 16.69
N LYS A 182 8.76 5.38 17.01
CA LYS A 182 9.28 5.10 18.37
C LYS A 182 8.90 6.19 19.38
N ARG A 183 8.38 7.33 18.91
CA ARG A 183 7.91 8.40 19.81
C ARG A 183 6.62 7.95 20.50
N THR A 184 6.61 8.07 21.82
CA THR A 184 5.64 7.42 22.71
C THR A 184 4.48 8.31 23.16
N ARG A 185 4.48 9.60 22.83
CA ARG A 185 3.48 10.53 23.36
C ARG A 185 2.39 10.83 22.33
N LEU A 186 1.19 10.35 22.61
CA LEU A 186 -0.05 10.82 22.00
C LEU A 186 -0.33 12.28 22.44
N PRO A 187 -1.09 13.06 21.66
CA PRO A 187 -1.50 14.39 22.07
C PRO A 187 -2.38 14.32 23.33
N HIS A 188 -2.31 15.37 24.16
CA HIS A 188 -3.14 15.47 25.37
C HIS A 188 -4.57 15.94 25.07
N SER A 189 -4.76 16.59 23.93
CA SER A 189 -6.04 17.06 23.43
C SER A 189 -6.17 16.63 21.97
N PHE A 190 -7.39 16.29 21.58
CA PHE A 190 -7.85 16.00 20.23
C PHE A 190 -8.75 17.12 19.69
N GLY A 191 -8.79 18.29 20.34
CA GLY A 191 -9.65 19.41 19.93
C GLY A 191 -11.05 19.39 20.53
N MET A 192 -11.39 18.41 21.38
CA MET A 192 -12.69 18.38 22.05
C MET A 192 -12.77 19.44 23.16
N PHE A 193 -13.97 19.96 23.42
CA PHE A 193 -14.20 20.95 24.48
C PHE A 193 -14.02 20.38 25.90
N SER A 194 -14.34 19.09 26.07
CA SER A 194 -14.25 18.42 27.36
C SER A 194 -12.88 17.75 27.55
N GLU A 195 -12.19 18.10 28.63
CA GLU A 195 -10.95 17.42 29.03
C GLU A 195 -11.18 15.93 29.32
N GLU A 196 -12.35 15.59 29.86
CA GLU A 196 -12.79 14.21 30.07
C GLU A 196 -12.90 13.47 28.73
N ALA A 197 -13.53 14.08 27.72
CA ALA A 197 -13.68 13.46 26.41
C ALA A 197 -12.32 13.25 25.72
N ASN A 198 -11.45 14.26 25.74
CA ASN A 198 -10.08 14.15 25.24
C ASN A 198 -9.32 13.00 25.91
N THR A 199 -9.48 12.84 27.23
CA THR A 199 -8.86 11.75 27.99
C THR A 199 -9.39 10.38 27.56
N LYS A 200 -10.72 10.23 27.42
CA LYS A 200 -11.34 8.98 26.95
C LYS A 200 -10.87 8.58 25.56
N VAL A 201 -10.82 9.53 24.62
CA VAL A 201 -10.33 9.29 23.24
C VAL A 201 -8.87 8.87 23.26
N ARG A 202 -8.02 9.58 24.02
CA ARG A 202 -6.60 9.25 24.16
C ARG A 202 -6.40 7.83 24.69
N ASP A 203 -7.16 7.46 25.70
CA ASP A 203 -7.01 6.16 26.37
C ASP A 203 -7.50 5.02 25.46
N ALA A 204 -8.61 5.22 24.73
CA ALA A 204 -9.09 4.28 23.71
C ALA A 204 -8.06 4.08 22.60
N LEU A 205 -7.49 5.17 22.09
CA LEU A 205 -6.47 5.14 21.04
C LEU A 205 -5.18 4.44 21.52
N LEU A 206 -4.72 4.72 22.74
CA LEU A 206 -3.54 4.07 23.32
C LEU A 206 -3.75 2.56 23.49
N LYS A 207 -4.93 2.16 23.99
CA LYS A 207 -5.35 0.76 24.11
C LYS A 207 -5.36 0.05 22.76
N PHE A 208 -5.88 0.70 21.71
CA PHE A 208 -5.86 0.17 20.35
C PHE A 208 -4.44 0.01 19.82
N ILE A 209 -3.67 1.10 19.76
CA ILE A 209 -2.33 1.13 19.14
C ILE A 209 -1.38 0.12 19.80
N SER A 210 -1.39 0.04 21.14
CA SER A 210 -0.50 -0.88 21.86
C SER A 210 -0.75 -2.35 21.51
N LYS A 211 -2.02 -2.75 21.42
CA LYS A 211 -2.41 -4.11 21.03
C LYS A 211 -2.21 -4.34 19.53
N ALA A 212 -2.59 -3.38 18.69
CA ALA A 212 -2.51 -3.50 17.23
C ALA A 212 -1.05 -3.66 16.78
N LYS A 213 -0.11 -2.89 17.33
CA LYS A 213 1.33 -3.04 17.03
C LYS A 213 1.86 -4.42 17.39
N LYS A 214 1.41 -4.98 18.52
CA LYS A 214 1.81 -6.32 18.95
C LYS A 214 1.27 -7.39 18.00
N ILE A 215 -0.03 -7.34 17.68
CA ILE A 215 -0.66 -8.28 16.75
C ILE A 215 -0.03 -8.19 15.36
N ALA A 216 0.16 -6.97 14.83
CA ALA A 216 0.78 -6.74 13.55
C ALA A 216 2.20 -7.32 13.49
N ALA A 217 3.01 -7.16 14.54
CA ALA A 217 4.34 -7.76 14.62
C ALA A 217 4.29 -9.30 14.66
N GLU A 218 3.38 -9.88 15.45
CA GLU A 218 3.17 -11.35 15.53
C GLU A 218 2.75 -11.96 14.20
N GLU A 219 2.01 -11.21 13.38
CA GLU A 219 1.47 -11.65 12.09
C GLU A 219 2.29 -11.19 10.88
N GLY A 220 3.45 -10.57 11.12
CA GLY A 220 4.36 -10.12 10.05
C GLY A 220 3.88 -8.90 9.26
N ILE A 221 2.90 -8.15 9.76
CA ILE A 221 2.32 -6.95 9.16
C ILE A 221 3.20 -5.73 9.50
N ASN A 222 4.38 -5.69 8.90
CA ASN A 222 5.41 -4.69 9.22
C ASN A 222 5.35 -3.44 8.34
N GLU A 223 4.84 -3.58 7.12
CA GLU A 223 4.79 -2.49 6.14
C GLU A 223 3.71 -1.46 6.48
N PRO A 224 4.00 -0.15 6.39
CA PRO A 224 3.04 0.89 6.68
C PRO A 224 1.74 0.76 5.86
N ARG A 225 1.81 0.48 4.56
CA ARG A 225 0.59 0.27 3.73
C ARG A 225 -0.26 -0.89 4.22
N SER A 226 0.39 -1.97 4.66
CA SER A 226 -0.32 -3.12 5.22
C SER A 226 -1.02 -2.77 6.53
N ARG A 227 -0.35 -2.03 7.43
CA ARG A 227 -0.98 -1.53 8.65
C ARG A 227 -2.12 -0.55 8.35
N LEU A 228 -1.95 0.32 7.35
CA LEU A 228 -2.99 1.24 6.92
C LEU A 228 -4.25 0.48 6.49
N SER A 229 -4.09 -0.54 5.62
CA SER A 229 -5.22 -1.37 5.18
C SER A 229 -5.95 -2.07 6.32
N THR A 230 -5.30 -2.32 7.47
CA THR A 230 -5.97 -2.95 8.62
C THR A 230 -6.83 -2.00 9.44
N ILE A 231 -6.65 -0.67 9.31
CA ILE A 231 -7.48 0.34 10.01
C ILE A 231 -8.52 0.98 9.08
N GLN A 232 -8.41 0.73 7.77
CA GLN A 232 -9.36 1.17 6.75
C GLN A 232 -10.10 -0.03 6.13
N ASP A 233 -10.46 -1.00 6.96
CA ASP A 233 -11.20 -2.18 6.54
C ASP A 233 -12.70 -1.90 6.56
N ASP A 234 -13.28 -1.64 5.38
CA ASP A 234 -14.71 -1.32 5.22
C ASP A 234 -15.65 -2.45 5.68
N SER A 235 -15.13 -3.67 5.92
CA SER A 235 -15.92 -4.78 6.47
C SER A 235 -16.12 -4.70 7.99
N VAL A 236 -15.45 -3.76 8.67
CA VAL A 236 -15.51 -3.58 10.13
C VAL A 236 -16.35 -2.35 10.47
N SER A 237 -17.43 -2.56 11.20
CA SER A 237 -18.33 -1.49 11.65
C SER A 237 -18.73 -1.62 13.13
N THR A 238 -19.21 -0.53 13.69
CA THR A 238 -19.81 -0.49 15.03
C THR A 238 -21.12 -1.27 15.07
N GLU A 239 -21.68 -1.46 16.27
CA GLU A 239 -23.02 -2.05 16.40
C GLU A 239 -24.12 -1.26 15.66
N LYS A 240 -23.97 0.06 15.51
CA LYS A 240 -24.91 0.90 14.73
C LYS A 240 -24.56 0.99 13.24
N GLY A 241 -23.48 0.34 12.81
CA GLY A 241 -23.07 0.28 11.42
C GLY A 241 -22.15 1.41 10.98
N GLU A 242 -21.59 2.20 11.90
CA GLU A 242 -20.61 3.24 11.57
C GLU A 242 -19.25 2.60 11.26
N CYS A 243 -18.59 3.07 10.21
CA CYS A 243 -17.26 2.63 9.81
C CYS A 243 -16.18 3.63 10.26
N TYR A 244 -14.91 3.31 9.98
CA TYR A 244 -13.77 4.12 10.41
C TYR A 244 -13.79 5.56 9.85
N ASP A 245 -14.31 5.74 8.64
CA ASP A 245 -14.32 6.99 7.90
C ASP A 245 -15.14 8.06 8.62
N VAL A 246 -16.17 7.65 9.35
CA VAL A 246 -17.00 8.53 10.18
C VAL A 246 -16.24 9.12 11.37
N PHE A 247 -15.23 8.40 11.89
CA PHE A 247 -14.49 8.83 13.08
C PHE A 247 -13.18 9.55 12.77
N PHE A 248 -12.47 9.13 11.71
CA PHE A 248 -11.15 9.68 11.41
C PHE A 248 -10.86 9.79 9.91
N GLY A 249 -11.90 9.73 9.07
CA GLY A 249 -11.80 9.89 7.63
C GLY A 249 -11.09 8.75 6.92
N HIS A 250 -11.04 8.85 5.59
CA HIS A 250 -10.19 8.00 4.76
C HIS A 250 -8.77 8.57 4.77
N LEU A 251 -7.79 7.73 5.08
CA LEU A 251 -6.41 8.17 5.21
C LEU A 251 -5.68 7.95 3.87
N ASP A 252 -5.11 9.02 3.33
CA ASP A 252 -4.24 8.94 2.16
C ASP A 252 -2.81 8.60 2.56
N PHE A 253 -2.16 7.76 1.74
CA PHE A 253 -0.77 7.41 1.95
C PHE A 253 0.14 8.54 1.42
N ILE A 254 0.54 9.46 2.32
CA ILE A 254 1.55 10.53 2.06
C ILE A 254 2.97 9.99 2.21
#